data_AF-A0A8I1RAA9-F1
#
_entry.id   AF-A0A8I1RAA9-F1
#
_cell.length_a   1.000
_cell.length_b   1.000
_cell.length_c   1.000
_cell.angle_alpha   90.00
_cell.angle_beta   90.00
_cell.angle_gamma   90.00
#
_symmetry.space_group_name_H-M   'P 1'
#
loop_
_entity.id
_entity.type
_entity.pdbx_description
1 polymer ?
#
loop_
_entity_poly.entity_id
_entity_poly.type
_entity_poly.pdbx_seq_one_letter_code
_entity_poly.pdbx_strand_id
1 'polypeptide(L)' 'MAAAFTNGKSQGSNWSWLTSVSPEKPASGKLLIRVPPEIHGRALIEAQSMGKSLNQWATEALERAVMAEG' A
#
# COMPACT_ATOMS: atom_id res chain seq x y z
N MET A 1 40.00 -33.62 8.19
CA MET A 1 39.78 -32.16 8.22
C MET A 1 39.53 -31.72 6.78
N ALA A 2 38.45 -30.95 6.55
CA ALA A 2 37.93 -30.43 5.26
C ALA A 2 37.35 -31.48 4.28
N ALA A 3 36.26 -31.25 3.55
CA ALA A 3 35.16 -30.27 3.59
C ALA A 3 34.01 -30.87 2.76
N ALA A 4 32.76 -30.80 3.25
CA ALA A 4 31.59 -31.17 2.46
C ALA A 4 30.68 -29.94 2.35
N PHE A 5 30.68 -29.31 1.17
CA PHE A 5 29.67 -28.35 0.73
C PHE A 5 29.05 -28.91 -0.54
N THR A 6 27.88 -29.52 -0.42
CA THR A 6 27.04 -29.85 -1.58
C THR A 6 25.80 -28.97 -1.50
N ASN A 7 25.85 -27.80 -2.12
CA ASN A 7 24.71 -26.93 -2.28
C ASN A 7 24.07 -27.24 -3.63
N GLY A 8 22.97 -27.99 -3.62
CA GLY A 8 22.17 -28.28 -4.79
C GLY A 8 20.76 -27.80 -4.58
N LYS A 9 20.37 -26.71 -5.24
CA LYS A 9 19.01 -26.54 -5.76
C LYS A 9 19.05 -25.84 -7.11
N SER A 10 18.75 -26.66 -8.11
CA SER A 10 18.56 -26.34 -9.52
C SER A 10 17.38 -25.38 -9.71
N GLN A 11 17.58 -24.47 -10.67
CA GLN A 11 16.56 -23.62 -11.27
C GLN A 11 15.41 -24.46 -11.86
N GLY A 12 14.18 -24.01 -11.64
CA GLY A 12 12.95 -24.59 -12.18
C GLY A 12 11.86 -23.52 -12.22
N SER A 13 11.65 -22.98 -13.42
CA SER A 13 10.75 -21.92 -13.84
C SER A 13 9.31 -22.00 -13.29
N ASN A 14 8.86 -20.93 -12.62
CA ASN A 14 7.58 -20.23 -12.87
C ASN A 14 7.49 -19.01 -11.93
N TRP A 15 7.76 -17.80 -12.44
CA TRP A 15 7.71 -16.55 -11.67
C TRP A 15 6.29 -15.97 -11.55
N SER A 16 5.25 -16.81 -11.62
CA SER A 16 3.84 -16.41 -11.45
C SER A 16 3.47 -16.09 -9.99
N TRP A 17 4.35 -15.45 -9.22
CA TRP A 17 4.10 -14.96 -7.85
C TRP A 17 3.98 -13.42 -7.77
N LEU A 18 4.18 -12.71 -8.88
CA LEU A 18 4.20 -11.24 -8.90
C LEU A 18 2.82 -10.59 -9.16
N THR A 19 1.80 -11.33 -9.58
CA THR A 19 0.52 -10.73 -10.02
C THR A 19 -0.65 -10.97 -9.06
N SER A 20 -0.38 -11.49 -7.86
CA SER A 20 -1.40 -11.50 -6.80
C SER A 20 -0.71 -11.29 -5.46
N VAL A 21 -0.18 -10.08 -5.27
CA VAL A 21 0.22 -9.61 -3.95
C VAL A 21 -1.07 -9.33 -3.18
N SER A 22 -1.72 -10.41 -2.75
CA SER A 22 -2.78 -10.31 -1.76
C SER A 22 -2.19 -9.61 -0.54
N PRO A 23 -2.88 -8.61 0.04
CA PRO A 23 -2.37 -7.95 1.22
C PRO A 23 -2.14 -9.01 2.30
N GLU A 24 -1.00 -8.93 2.98
CA GLU A 24 -0.57 -9.91 3.99
C GLU A 24 -1.62 -10.10 5.11
N LYS A 25 -2.47 -9.09 5.30
CA LYS A 25 -3.63 -9.11 6.19
C LYS A 25 -4.87 -8.63 5.44
N PRO A 26 -6.07 -9.12 5.80
CA PRO A 26 -7.32 -8.59 5.27
C PRO A 26 -7.34 -7.06 5.41
N ALA A 27 -7.69 -6.37 4.33
CA ALA A 27 -7.84 -4.92 4.37
C ALA A 27 -8.91 -4.55 5.39
N SER A 28 -8.57 -3.65 6.31
CA SER A 28 -9.51 -3.07 7.27
C SER A 28 -9.99 -1.72 6.74
N GLY A 29 -11.24 -1.36 7.00
CA GLY A 29 -11.73 0.01 6.77
C GLY A 29 -11.08 1.06 7.67
N LYS A 30 -10.27 0.65 8.67
CA LYS A 30 -9.51 1.55 9.52
C LYS A 30 -8.06 1.66 9.05
N LEU A 31 -7.66 2.87 8.69
CA LEU A 31 -6.29 3.19 8.28
C LEU A 31 -5.60 4.07 9.34
N LEU A 32 -4.54 3.55 9.96
CA LEU A 32 -3.66 4.31 10.86
C LEU A 32 -2.39 4.69 10.09
N ILE A 33 -2.30 5.94 9.66
CA ILE A 33 -1.15 6.48 8.93
C ILE A 33 -0.55 7.67 9.67
N ARG A 34 0.78 7.81 9.57
CA ARG A 34 1.49 8.99 10.04
C ARG A 34 1.58 9.99 8.90
N VAL A 35 1.08 11.19 9.14
CA VAL A 35 1.08 12.29 8.17
C VAL A 35 1.76 13.50 8.81
N PRO A 36 2.69 14.19 8.13
CA PRO A 36 3.27 15.43 8.65
C PRO A 36 2.18 16.46 8.98
N PRO A 37 2.34 17.28 10.05
CA PRO A 37 1.33 18.23 10.49
C PRO A 37 0.94 19.24 9.40
N GLU A 38 1.91 19.68 8.58
CA GLU A 38 1.69 20.58 7.44
C GLU A 38 0.69 19.99 6.43
N ILE A 39 0.85 18.70 6.09
CA ILE A 39 -0.02 18.01 5.14
C ILE A 39 -1.39 17.75 5.75
N HIS A 40 -1.44 17.38 7.04
CA HIS A 40 -2.69 17.20 7.77
C HIS A 40 -3.52 18.50 7.82
N GLY A 41 -2.88 19.64 8.11
CA GLY A 41 -3.54 20.95 8.13
C GLY A 41 -4.13 21.32 6.76
N ARG A 42 -3.37 21.14 5.69
CA ARG A 42 -3.86 21.39 4.32
C ARG A 42 -5.03 20.48 3.94
N ALA A 43 -4.94 19.19 4.27
CA ALA A 43 -6.03 18.23 4.01
C ALA A 43 -7.32 18.60 4.76
N LEU A 44 -7.21 19.11 6.01
CA LEU A 44 -8.37 19.59 6.77
C LEU A 44 -9.04 20.80 6.11
N ILE A 45 -8.26 21.75 5.57
CA ILE A 45 -8.80 22.93 4.90
C ILE A 45 -9.52 22.51 3.61
N GLU A 46 -8.89 21.66 2.80
CA GLU A 46 -9.48 21.17 1.55
C GLU A 46 -10.78 20.40 1.80
N ALA A 47 -10.78 19.47 2.77
CA ALA A 47 -11.98 18.72 3.12
C ALA A 47 -13.14 19.64 3.55
N GLN A 48 -12.85 20.62 4.42
CA GLN A 48 -13.85 21.59 4.87
C GLN A 48 -14.38 22.47 3.74
N SER A 49 -13.51 22.94 2.83
CA SER A 49 -13.91 23.75 1.68
C SER A 49 -14.91 23.03 0.76
N MET A 50 -14.88 21.71 0.75
CA MET A 50 -15.77 20.84 -0.02
C MET A 50 -17.00 20.37 0.79
N GLY A 51 -17.13 20.77 2.05
CA GLY A 51 -18.20 20.29 2.94
C GLY A 51 -18.07 18.81 3.33
N LYS A 52 -16.85 18.26 3.30
CA LYS A 52 -16.57 16.84 3.57
C LYS A 52 -15.85 16.66 4.89
N SER A 53 -16.03 15.49 5.49
CA SER A 53 -15.11 15.04 6.55
C SER A 53 -13.74 14.72 5.96
N LEU A 54 -12.68 14.83 6.78
CA LEU A 54 -11.33 14.45 6.36
C LEU A 54 -11.27 12.99 5.88
N ASN A 55 -12.02 12.09 6.52
CA ASN A 55 -12.09 10.68 6.12
C ASN A 55 -12.68 10.53 4.71
N GLN A 56 -13.79 11.21 4.39
CA GLN A 56 -14.38 11.16 3.04
C GLN A 56 -13.42 11.71 1.98
N TRP A 57 -12.81 12.86 2.26
CA TRP A 57 -11.83 13.47 1.36
C TRP A 57 -10.62 12.54 1.12
N ALA A 58 -10.13 11.89 2.18
CA ALA A 58 -9.02 10.94 2.09
C ALA A 58 -9.41 9.68 1.30
N THR A 59 -10.61 9.13 1.51
CA THR A 59 -11.12 7.99 0.72
C THR A 59 -11.15 8.32 -0.76
N GLU A 60 -11.70 9.47 -1.16
CA GLU A 60 -11.73 9.90 -2.56
C GLU A 60 -10.33 10.14 -3.16
N ALA A 61 -9.38 10.62 -2.34
CA ALA A 61 -7.99 10.77 -2.78
C ALA A 61 -7.34 9.40 -3.04
N LEU A 62 -7.59 8.41 -2.16
CA LEU A 62 -7.11 7.05 -2.34
C LEU A 62 -7.77 6.36 -3.54
N GLU A 63 -9.08 6.51 -3.72
CA GLU A 63 -9.82 6.00 -4.88
C GLU A 63 -9.24 6.54 -6.18
N ARG A 64 -8.99 7.86 -6.26
CA ARG A 64 -8.33 8.45 -7.44
C ARG A 64 -6.94 7.88 -7.68
N ALA A 65 -6.16 7.68 -6.62
CA ALA A 65 -4.81 7.14 -6.74
C ALA A 65 -4.78 5.71 -7.26
N VAL A 66 -5.74 4.86 -6.87
CA VAL A 66 -5.80 3.46 -7.34
C VAL A 66 -6.50 3.29 -8.68
N MET A 67 -7.37 4.23 -9.07
CA MET A 67 -8.06 4.21 -10.36
C MET A 67 -7.24 4.87 -11.49
N ALA A 68 -6.22 5.67 -11.16
CA ALA A 68 -5.39 6.38 -12.14
C ALA A 68 -4.29 5.52 -12.78
N GLU A 69 -4.14 4.25 -12.37
CA GLU A 69 -3.34 3.25 -13.10
C GLU A 69 -4.21 2.55 -14.14
N GLY A 70 -4.33 3.19 -15.31
CA GLY A 70 -4.83 2.61 -16.56
C GLY A 70 -3.80 2.78 -17.67
#